data_AF-A0A9D6LJ38-F1
#
_entry.id   AF-A0A9D6LJ38-F1
#
_cell.length_a   1.000
_cell.length_b   1.000
_cell.length_c   1.000
_cell.angle_alpha   90.00
_cell.angle_beta   90.00
_cell.angle_gamma   90.00
#
_symmetry.space_group_name_H-M   'P 1'
#
loop_
_entity.id
_entity.type
_entity.pdbx_description
1 polymer ?
#
loop_
_entity_poly.entity_id
_entity_poly.type
_entity_poly.pdbx_seq_one_letter_code
_entity_poly.pdbx_strand_id
1 'polypeptide(L)' 'MPSKILSVTFVEELQADLDRFLEFYNRERSHSGYRCQGRTPYQTFLDLIKEQEQVQPLQAA' A
#
# COMPACT_ATOMS: atom_id res chain seq x y z
N MET A 1 -16.07 -23.65 -26.20
CA MET A 1 -15.91 -23.14 -24.82
C MET A 1 -15.39 -21.72 -24.94
N PRO A 2 -16.20 -20.67 -24.69
CA PRO A 2 -15.67 -19.32 -24.74
C PRO A 2 -14.62 -19.20 -23.63
N SER A 3 -13.38 -18.93 -24.04
CA SER A 3 -12.27 -18.59 -23.19
C SER A 3 -12.70 -17.44 -22.29
N LYS A 4 -12.66 -17.66 -20.97
CA LYS A 4 -13.10 -16.76 -19.89
C LYS A 4 -12.30 -15.44 -19.80
N ILE A 5 -11.54 -15.10 -20.84
CA ILE A 5 -10.37 -14.23 -20.74
C ILE A 5 -10.75 -12.74 -20.74
N LEU A 6 -11.97 -12.34 -21.14
CA LEU A 6 -12.35 -10.92 -21.17
C LEU A 6 -13.86 -10.70 -20.92
N SER A 7 -14.43 -11.27 -19.84
CA SER A 7 -15.73 -10.79 -19.35
C SER A 7 -15.51 -9.66 -18.33
N VAL A 8 -16.40 -8.68 -18.31
CA VAL A 8 -16.35 -7.54 -17.36
C VAL A 8 -16.20 -8.03 -15.91
N THR A 9 -16.84 -9.16 -15.60
CA THR A 9 -16.75 -9.86 -14.31
C THR A 9 -15.34 -10.36 -13.96
N PHE A 10 -14.53 -10.78 -14.94
CA PHE A 10 -13.18 -11.27 -14.69
C PHE A 10 -12.23 -10.13 -14.28
N VAL A 11 -12.41 -8.95 -14.87
CA VAL A 11 -11.62 -7.76 -14.50
C VAL A 11 -12.00 -7.28 -13.10
N GLU A 12 -13.29 -7.31 -12.77
CA GLU A 12 -13.79 -6.95 -11.43
C GLU A 12 -13.30 -7.92 -10.35
N GLU A 13 -13.32 -9.23 -10.63
CA GLU A 13 -12.77 -10.26 -9.74
C GLU A 13 -11.27 -10.06 -9.53
N LEU A 14 -10.51 -9.82 -10.60
CA LEU A 14 -9.07 -9.53 -10.51
C LEU A 14 -8.77 -8.27 -9.71
N GLN A 15 -9.58 -7.22 -9.88
CA GLN A 15 -9.42 -5.99 -9.13
C GLN A 15 -9.67 -6.23 -7.64
N ALA A 16 -10.73 -6.98 -7.29
CA ALA A 16 -11.04 -7.29 -5.90
C ALA A 16 -9.93 -8.12 -5.23
N ASP A 17 -9.34 -9.07 -5.95
CA ASP A 17 -8.22 -9.86 -5.45
C ASP A 17 -6.95 -9.01 -5.26
N LEU A 18 -6.67 -8.11 -6.21
CA LEU A 18 -5.55 -7.17 -6.10
C LEU A 18 -5.72 -6.23 -4.91
N ASP A 19 -6.91 -5.65 -4.72
CA ASP A 19 -7.20 -4.74 -3.61
C ASP A 19 -7.01 -5.44 -2.27
N ARG A 20 -7.51 -6.68 -2.14
CA ARG A 20 -7.31 -7.50 -0.94
C ARG A 20 -5.83 -7.80 -0.70
N PHE A 21 -5.07 -8.12 -1.76
CA PHE A 21 -3.64 -8.36 -1.65
C PHE A 21 -2.88 -7.12 -1.18
N LEU A 22 -3.19 -5.94 -1.73
CA LEU A 22 -2.56 -4.67 -1.36
C LEU A 22 -2.86 -4.29 0.09
N GLU A 23 -4.09 -4.47 0.56
CA GLU A 23 -4.46 -4.20 1.95
C GLU A 23 -3.64 -5.07 2.91
N PHE A 24 -3.60 -6.38 2.68
CA PHE A 24 -2.82 -7.31 3.48
C PHE A 24 -1.33 -6.94 3.48
N TYR A 25 -0.75 -6.71 2.30
CA TYR A 25 0.67 -6.43 2.16
C TYR A 25 1.07 -5.13 2.85
N ASN A 26 0.27 -4.07 2.67
CA ASN A 26 0.61 -2.74 3.18
C ASN A 26 0.33 -2.58 4.67
N ARG A 27 -0.70 -3.25 5.21
CA ARG A 27 -1.22 -2.96 6.56
C ARG A 27 -1.09 -4.11 7.55
N GLU A 28 -1.06 -5.36 7.09
CA GLU A 28 -1.05 -6.52 7.99
C GLU A 28 0.31 -7.22 8.03
N ARG A 29 1.06 -7.17 6.92
CA ARG A 29 2.37 -7.79 6.85
C ARG A 29 3.39 -7.02 7.71
N SER A 30 3.63 -7.49 8.92
CA SER A 30 4.76 -7.05 9.74
C SER A 30 6.06 -7.51 9.06
N HIS A 31 6.89 -6.58 8.60
CA HIS A 31 8.23 -6.93 8.13
C HIS A 31 9.10 -7.25 9.34
N SER A 32 9.32 -8.54 9.60
CA SER A 32 10.17 -9.05 10.69
C SER A 32 11.68 -8.77 10.52
N GLY A 33 12.05 -7.87 9.60
CA GLY A 33 13.43 -7.44 9.43
C GLY A 33 13.84 -6.49 10.55
N TYR A 34 15.03 -6.71 11.12
CA TYR A 34 15.64 -5.85 12.15
C TYR A 34 15.56 -4.35 11.82
N ARG A 35 15.69 -3.98 10.54
CA ARG A 35 15.64 -2.60 10.04
C ARG A 35 14.23 -2.00 10.04
N CYS A 36 13.20 -2.83 9.92
CA CYS A 36 11.80 -2.39 9.86
C CYS A 36 11.15 -2.35 11.24
N GLN A 37 11.78 -2.91 12.29
CA GLN A 37 11.29 -2.89 13.68
C GLN A 37 9.83 -3.37 13.82
N GLY A 38 9.41 -4.31 12.96
CA GLY A 38 8.02 -4.80 12.93
C GLY A 38 7.01 -3.82 12.33
N ARG A 39 7.43 -2.64 11.87
CA ARG A 39 6.54 -1.68 11.21
C ARG A 39 6.08 -2.20 9.86
N THR A 40 4.86 -1.83 9.52
CA THR A 40 4.28 -2.13 8.21
C THR A 40 4.75 -1.10 7.18
N PRO A 41 4.72 -1.43 5.88
CA PRO A 41 4.99 -0.46 4.82
C PRO A 41 4.14 0.81 4.96
N TYR A 42 2.86 0.65 5.30
CA TYR A 42 1.93 1.77 5.50
C TYR A 42 2.34 2.69 6.65
N GLN A 43 2.75 2.13 7.79
CA GLN A 43 3.24 2.93 8.92
C GLN A 43 4.48 3.74 8.55
N THR A 44 5.45 3.11 7.88
CA THR A 44 6.67 3.78 7.42
C THR A 44 6.35 4.93 6.47
N PHE A 45 5.40 4.74 5.57
CA PHE A 45 4.98 5.77 4.62
C PHE A 45 4.32 6.97 5.31
N LEU A 46 3.43 6.72 6.29
CA LEU A 46 2.80 7.79 7.05
C LEU A 46 3.79 8.58 7.90
N ASP A 47 4.78 7.91 8.49
CA ASP A 47 5.83 8.58 9.26
C ASP A 47 6.62 9.55 8.37
N LEU A 48 6.98 9.13 7.15
CA LEU A 48 7.66 9.99 6.17
C LEU A 48 6.81 11.20 5.76
N ILE A 49 5.51 11.03 5.51
CA ILE A 49 4.63 12.17 5.17
C ILE A 49 4.59 13.17 6.33
N LYS A 50 4.42 12.70 7.56
CA LYS A 50 4.41 13.56 8.74
C LYS A 50 5.72 14.33 8.88
N GLU A 51 6.85 13.68 8.63
CA GLU A 51 8.16 14.36 8.64
C GLU A 51 8.25 15.46 7.57
N GLN A 52 7.71 15.23 6.37
CA GLN A 52 7.71 16.24 5.29
C GLN A 52 6.82 17.44 5.62
N GLU A 53 5.65 17.22 6.22
CA GLU A 53 4.73 18.30 6.62
C GLU A 53 5.34 19.23 7.69
N GLN A 54 6.19 18.70 8.57
CA GLN A 54 6.86 19.50 9.61
C GLN A 54 8.00 20.39 9.07
N VAL A 55 8.51 20.12 7.87
CA VAL A 55 9.61 20.90 7.24
C VAL A 55 9.08 22.10 6.44
N GLN A 56 7.77 22.15 6.13
CA GLN A 56 7.17 23.19 5.30
C GLN A 56 7.01 24.61 5.88
N PRO A 57 7.15 24.92 7.20
CA PRO A 57 7.06 26.32 7.63
C PRO A 57 8.31 27.18 7.32
N LEU A 58 9.42 26.59 6.86
CA LEU A 58 10.70 27.31 6.69
C LEU A 58 11.24 27.37 5.25
N GLN A 59 10.37 27.22 4.24
CA GLN A 59 10.75 27.38 2.82
C GLN A 59 10.01 28.52 2.10
N ALA A 60 9.27 29.36 2.84
CA ALA A 60 8.69 30.60 2.33
C ALA A 60 9.45 31.81 2.87
N ALA A 61 10.66 32.06 2.33
CA ALA A 61 11.39 33.31 2.47
C ALA A 61 12.11 33.64 1.16
#